data_AF-A0A7Z9N2R9-F1
#
_entry.id   AF-A0A7Z9N2R9-F1
#
_cell.length_a   1.000
_cell.length_b   1.000
_cell.length_c   1.000
_cell.angle_alpha   90.00
_cell.angle_beta   90.00
_cell.angle_gamma   90.00
#
_symmetry.space_group_name_H-M   'P 1'
#
loop_
_entity.id
_entity.type
_entity.pdbx_description
1 polymer ?
#
loop_
_entity_poly.entity_id
_entity_poly.type
_entity_poly.pdbx_seq_one_letter_code
_entity_poly.pdbx_strand_id
1 'polypeptide(L)'
;MKSFHKELWFEISTRMDFVNISEDVQTAVVESGIKEGLCLVNAMHITASVFINDDEPGLHRDYKKWLEDLAPHAPLSRYDHNLTGEDNGDAHHKRQIMGREVVVAVTEGRLHFGTWEQIFYGEFDG
;
A
#
# COMPACT_ATOMS: atom_id res chain seq x y z
N MET A 1 -19.57 12.97 16.52
CA MET A 1 -18.31 12.45 15.94
C MET A 1 -18.45 12.57 14.43
N LYS A 2 -17.49 13.18 13.73
CA LYS A 2 -17.47 13.20 12.25
C LYS A 2 -16.78 11.93 11.74
N SER A 3 -17.24 11.40 10.63
CA SER A 3 -16.61 10.30 9.90
C SER A 3 -16.66 10.59 8.41
N PHE A 4 -15.69 10.08 7.67
CA PHE A 4 -15.58 10.23 6.22
C PHE A 4 -15.06 8.93 5.62
N HIS A 5 -15.48 8.63 4.39
CA HIS A 5 -15.10 7.42 3.66
C HIS A 5 -14.92 7.76 2.19
N LYS A 6 -13.86 7.23 1.58
CA LYS A 6 -13.56 7.34 0.15
C LYS A 6 -12.77 6.11 -0.27
N GLU A 7 -13.09 5.59 -1.45
CA GLU A 7 -12.35 4.52 -2.09
C GLU A 7 -11.48 5.10 -3.19
N LEU A 8 -10.25 4.61 -3.30
CA LEU A 8 -9.34 4.87 -4.41
C LEU A 8 -9.20 3.57 -5.20
N TRP A 9 -9.38 3.65 -6.52
CA TRP A 9 -9.39 2.49 -7.41
C TRP A 9 -8.17 2.56 -8.32
N PHE A 10 -7.47 1.44 -8.49
CA PHE A 10 -6.23 1.35 -9.25
C PHE A 10 -6.29 0.19 -10.24
N GLU A 11 -5.72 0.40 -11.41
CA GLU A 11 -5.44 -0.62 -12.42
C GLU A 11 -3.96 -0.47 -12.80
N ILE A 12 -3.12 -1.37 -12.30
CA ILE A 12 -1.67 -1.30 -12.46
C ILE A 12 -1.28 -2.35 -13.49
N SER A 13 -0.69 -1.92 -14.61
CA SER A 13 -0.38 -2.81 -15.73
C SER A 13 0.80 -3.77 -15.50
N THR A 14 1.46 -3.65 -14.36
CA THR A 14 2.58 -4.49 -13.96
C THR A 14 2.26 -5.19 -12.67
N ARG A 15 2.67 -6.45 -12.56
CA ARG A 15 2.45 -7.27 -11.36
C ARG A 15 2.86 -6.59 -10.06
N MET A 16 4.02 -5.92 -10.03
CA MET A 16 4.52 -5.24 -8.82
C MET A 16 4.93 -3.79 -9.08
N ASP A 17 4.22 -2.87 -8.42
CA ASP A 17 4.56 -1.45 -8.43
C ASP A 17 4.17 -0.71 -7.14
N PHE A 18 4.76 0.47 -6.96
CA PHE A 18 4.50 1.34 -5.82
C PHE A 18 3.97 2.68 -6.31
N VAL A 19 2.71 2.98 -5.98
CA VAL A 19 2.04 4.22 -6.37
C VAL A 19 1.96 5.13 -5.15
N ASN A 20 2.57 6.32 -5.22
CA ASN A 20 2.42 7.33 -4.16
C ASN A 20 0.98 7.88 -4.19
N ILE A 21 0.26 7.71 -3.08
CA ILE A 21 -1.15 8.13 -2.91
C ILE A 21 -1.31 9.22 -1.85
N SER A 22 -0.20 9.87 -1.44
CA SER A 22 -0.21 10.87 -0.37
C SER A 22 -1.14 12.06 -0.68
N GLU A 23 -1.14 12.55 -1.93
CA GLU A 23 -2.00 13.64 -2.36
C GLU A 23 -3.49 13.25 -2.39
N ASP A 24 -3.79 12.01 -2.79
CA ASP A 24 -5.16 11.49 -2.79
C ASP A 24 -5.74 11.42 -1.38
N VAL A 25 -4.95 10.91 -0.42
CA VAL A 25 -5.33 10.80 0.99
C VAL A 25 -5.45 12.20 1.62
N GLN A 26 -4.52 13.12 1.33
CA GLN A 26 -4.60 14.50 1.82
C GLN A 26 -5.84 15.21 1.27
N THR A 27 -6.22 14.95 0.02
CA THR A 27 -7.46 15.45 -0.59
C THR A 27 -8.69 14.90 0.15
N ALA A 28 -8.71 13.60 0.46
CA ALA A 28 -9.78 12.99 1.25
C ALA A 28 -9.90 13.62 2.66
N VAL A 29 -8.77 13.92 3.31
CA VAL A 29 -8.76 14.62 4.62
C VAL A 29 -9.35 16.03 4.49
N VAL A 30 -9.02 16.78 3.43
CA VAL A 30 -9.58 18.11 3.18
C VAL A 30 -11.10 18.04 2.93
N GLU A 31 -11.54 17.12 2.08
CA GLU A 31 -12.97 16.88 1.77
C GLU A 31 -13.77 16.51 3.03
N SER A 32 -13.16 15.77 3.97
CA SER A 32 -13.83 15.35 5.22
C SER A 32 -14.20 16.50 6.15
N GLY A 33 -13.48 17.62 6.09
CA GLY A 33 -13.59 18.72 7.05
C GLY A 33 -13.31 18.32 8.51
N ILE A 34 -12.60 17.21 8.75
CA ILE A 34 -12.08 16.78 10.05
C ILE A 34 -10.81 17.60 10.35
N LYS A 35 -10.70 18.12 11.58
CA LYS A 35 -9.55 18.92 12.01
C LYS A 35 -8.58 18.15 12.90
N GLU A 36 -9.11 17.38 13.84
CA GLU A 36 -8.33 16.50 14.73
C GLU A 36 -8.91 15.10 14.66
N GLY A 37 -8.06 14.08 14.49
CA GLY A 37 -8.55 12.69 14.41
C GLY A 37 -7.51 11.68 13.91
N LEU A 38 -8.03 10.55 13.41
CA LEU A 38 -7.26 9.47 12.81
C LEU A 38 -7.74 9.20 11.39
N CYS A 39 -6.81 8.95 10.49
CA CYS A 39 -7.03 8.53 9.11
C CYS A 39 -6.48 7.11 8.94
N LEU A 40 -7.37 6.14 8.79
CA LEU A 40 -7.03 4.77 8.40
C LEU A 40 -7.02 4.68 6.87
N VAL A 41 -5.94 4.14 6.29
CA VAL A 41 -5.84 3.85 4.86
C VAL A 41 -5.39 2.40 4.72
N ASN A 42 -6.14 1.58 3.97
CA ASN A 42 -5.85 0.15 3.83
C ASN A 42 -6.10 -0.34 2.41
N ALA A 43 -5.31 -1.35 2.00
CA ALA A 43 -5.65 -2.15 0.84
C ALA A 43 -6.88 -3.02 1.17
N MET A 44 -7.86 -3.06 0.26
CA MET A 44 -9.01 -3.97 0.37
C MET A 44 -8.73 -5.32 -0.26
N HIS A 45 -7.83 -5.37 -1.24
CA HIS A 45 -7.34 -6.60 -1.84
C HIS A 45 -6.31 -7.30 -0.93
N ILE A 46 -6.32 -8.63 -0.97
CA ILE A 46 -5.50 -9.46 -0.09
C ILE A 46 -4.10 -9.78 -0.65
N THR A 47 -3.76 -9.15 -1.77
CA THR A 47 -2.51 -9.24 -2.53
C THR A 47 -1.87 -7.87 -2.72
N ALA A 48 -2.36 -6.84 -2.03
CA ALA A 48 -1.83 -5.48 -2.10
C ALA A 48 -1.65 -4.90 -0.68
N SER A 49 -0.90 -3.80 -0.59
CA SER A 49 -0.52 -3.12 0.65
C SER A 49 -0.82 -1.64 0.61
N VAL A 50 -0.98 -1.06 1.80
CA VAL A 50 -0.79 0.37 2.03
C VAL A 50 0.27 0.52 3.12
N PHE A 51 1.34 1.26 2.81
CA PHE A 51 2.48 1.45 3.71
C PHE A 51 3.03 2.88 3.60
N ILE A 52 3.89 3.28 4.53
CA ILE A 52 4.57 4.59 4.51
C ILE A 52 6.08 4.38 4.34
N ASN A 53 6.67 5.14 3.42
CA ASN A 53 8.12 5.26 3.29
C ASN A 53 8.52 6.54 2.52
N ASP A 54 9.80 6.66 2.14
CA ASP A 54 10.32 7.74 1.30
C ASP A 54 10.03 7.50 -0.20
N ASP A 55 9.80 8.58 -0.96
CA ASP A 55 9.54 8.54 -2.41
C ASP A 55 10.83 8.73 -3.21
N GLU A 56 11.68 7.70 -3.16
CA GLU A 56 12.98 7.67 -3.81
C GLU A 56 13.07 6.48 -4.79
N PRO A 57 13.32 6.72 -6.08
CA PRO A 57 13.32 5.64 -7.09
C PRO A 57 14.32 4.51 -6.84
N GLY A 58 15.46 4.77 -6.19
CA GLY A 58 16.41 3.76 -5.73
C GLY A 58 15.81 2.84 -4.67
N LEU A 59 15.22 3.41 -3.63
CA LEU A 59 14.55 2.68 -2.58
C LEU A 59 13.40 1.83 -3.11
N HIS A 60 12.65 2.32 -4.10
CA HIS A 60 11.63 1.52 -4.79
C HIS A 60 12.24 0.29 -5.47
N ARG A 61 13.39 0.43 -6.13
CA ARG A 61 14.10 -0.72 -6.74
C ARG A 61 14.63 -1.69 -5.67
N ASP A 62 15.08 -1.17 -4.54
CA ASP A 62 15.56 -1.98 -3.43
C ASP A 62 14.43 -2.80 -2.80
N TYR A 63 13.24 -2.21 -2.61
CA TYR A 63 12.06 -2.95 -2.18
C TYR A 63 11.64 -4.04 -3.16
N LYS A 64 11.61 -3.74 -4.48
CA LYS A 64 11.27 -4.75 -5.50
C LYS A 64 12.23 -5.94 -5.44
N LYS A 65 13.53 -5.70 -5.30
CA LYS A 65 14.54 -6.78 -5.15
C LYS A 65 14.36 -7.54 -3.84
N TRP A 66 14.25 -6.83 -2.73
CA TRP A 66 14.13 -7.42 -1.40
C TRP A 66 12.88 -8.28 -1.25
N LEU A 67 11.75 -7.84 -1.81
CA LEU A 67 10.51 -8.62 -1.83
C LEU A 67 10.62 -9.88 -2.69
N GLU A 68 11.33 -9.84 -3.82
CA GLU A 68 11.65 -11.06 -4.58
C GLU A 68 12.62 -11.97 -3.84
N ASP A 69 13.56 -11.44 -3.04
CA ASP A 69 14.46 -12.27 -2.25
C ASP A 69 13.71 -12.99 -1.10
N LEU A 70 12.76 -12.31 -0.45
CA LEU A 70 11.99 -12.85 0.68
C LEU A 70 10.81 -13.73 0.24
N ALA A 71 10.05 -13.28 -0.77
CA ALA A 71 8.84 -13.91 -1.26
C ALA A 71 8.84 -13.91 -2.80
N PRO A 72 9.75 -14.68 -3.44
CA PRO A 72 9.90 -14.68 -4.89
C PRO A 72 8.67 -15.23 -5.57
N HIS A 73 8.32 -14.65 -6.72
CA HIS A 73 7.22 -15.17 -7.53
C HIS A 73 7.51 -16.59 -8.06
N ALA A 74 8.72 -16.81 -8.58
CA ALA A 74 9.11 -18.08 -9.20
C ALA A 74 10.04 -18.93 -8.30
N PRO A 75 10.01 -20.28 -8.43
CA PRO A 75 9.05 -21.06 -9.23
C PRO A 75 7.65 -21.10 -8.58
N LEU A 76 6.59 -21.11 -9.40
CA LEU A 76 5.20 -21.10 -8.91
C LEU A 76 4.86 -22.27 -7.99
N SER A 77 5.53 -23.41 -8.17
CA SER A 77 5.39 -24.60 -7.32
C SER A 77 5.89 -24.42 -5.89
N ARG A 78 6.51 -23.27 -5.57
CA ARG A 78 6.91 -22.90 -4.21
C ARG A 78 5.71 -22.73 -3.28
N TYR A 79 4.55 -22.33 -3.81
CA TYR A 79 3.38 -22.00 -3.01
C TYR A 79 2.25 -23.00 -3.24
N ASP A 80 1.82 -23.67 -2.17
CA ASP A 80 0.66 -24.57 -2.23
C ASP A 80 -0.62 -23.83 -2.64
N HIS A 81 -0.70 -22.53 -2.37
CA HIS A 81 -1.79 -21.67 -2.85
C HIS A 81 -1.98 -21.76 -4.38
N ASN A 82 -0.88 -21.86 -5.12
CA ASN A 82 -0.92 -21.89 -6.58
C ASN A 82 -1.41 -23.25 -7.13
N LEU A 83 -1.57 -24.28 -6.29
CA LEU A 83 -2.09 -25.58 -6.72
C LEU A 83 -3.56 -25.53 -7.16
N THR A 84 -4.28 -24.45 -6.83
CA THR A 84 -5.66 -24.23 -7.30
C THR A 84 -5.75 -23.57 -8.68
N GLY A 85 -4.61 -23.30 -9.34
CA GLY A 85 -4.54 -22.70 -10.68
C GLY A 85 -4.18 -21.21 -10.70
N GLU A 86 -4.05 -20.59 -9.53
CA GLU A 86 -3.56 -19.22 -9.37
C GLU A 86 -2.03 -19.16 -9.42
N ASP A 87 -1.46 -17.97 -9.56
CA ASP A 87 0.00 -17.76 -9.53
C ASP A 87 0.48 -16.75 -8.47
N ASN A 88 -0.45 -16.21 -7.67
CA ASN A 88 -0.27 -15.07 -6.76
C ASN A 88 0.00 -15.42 -5.29
N GLY A 89 0.40 -16.67 -5.02
CA GLY A 89 0.87 -17.09 -3.70
C GLY A 89 1.95 -16.16 -3.13
N ASP A 90 2.83 -15.63 -3.98
CA ASP A 90 3.87 -14.68 -3.59
C ASP A 90 3.31 -13.32 -3.17
N ALA A 91 2.29 -12.80 -3.86
CA ALA A 91 1.68 -11.51 -3.61
C ALA A 91 1.06 -11.42 -2.21
N HIS A 92 0.43 -12.51 -1.76
CA HIS A 92 -0.06 -12.63 -0.38
C HIS A 92 1.05 -12.53 0.67
N HIS A 93 2.25 -13.04 0.37
CA HIS A 93 3.39 -12.96 1.27
C HIS A 93 4.04 -11.58 1.23
N LYS A 94 4.22 -11.00 0.04
CA LYS A 94 4.74 -9.65 -0.14
C LYS A 94 3.90 -8.62 0.62
N ARG A 95 2.58 -8.69 0.52
CA ARG A 95 1.71 -7.77 1.27
C ARG A 95 1.74 -8.00 2.78
N GLN A 96 2.00 -9.22 3.23
CA GLN A 96 2.15 -9.52 4.65
C GLN A 96 3.42 -8.91 5.24
N ILE A 97 4.48 -8.77 4.43
CA ILE A 97 5.73 -8.08 4.78
C ILE A 97 5.51 -6.56 4.83
N MET A 98 4.88 -6.00 3.79
CA MET A 98 4.73 -4.54 3.65
C MET A 98 3.62 -3.96 4.54
N GLY A 99 2.62 -4.77 4.91
CA GLY A 99 1.50 -4.38 5.76
C GLY A 99 0.23 -4.04 4.98
N ARG A 100 -0.92 -4.29 5.60
CA ARG A 100 -2.24 -4.04 4.97
C ARG A 100 -2.64 -2.56 5.03
N GLU A 101 -2.25 -1.86 6.08
CA GLU A 101 -2.80 -0.56 6.44
C GLU A 101 -1.80 0.35 7.14
N VAL A 102 -2.11 1.64 7.11
CA VAL A 102 -1.50 2.67 7.94
C VAL A 102 -2.59 3.43 8.69
N VAL A 103 -2.23 3.94 9.87
CA VAL A 103 -3.05 4.89 10.63
C VAL A 103 -2.24 6.14 10.84
N VAL A 104 -2.74 7.26 10.34
CA VAL A 104 -2.07 8.57 10.39
C VAL A 104 -2.91 9.53 11.24
N ALA A 105 -2.24 10.31 12.09
CA ALA A 105 -2.91 11.37 12.82
C ALA A 105 -3.33 12.51 11.88
N VAL A 106 -4.50 13.08 12.12
CA VAL A 106 -4.94 14.33 11.47
C VAL A 106 -4.83 15.44 12.50
N THR A 107 -4.10 16.50 12.16
CA THR A 107 -3.91 17.69 13.00
C THR A 107 -4.13 18.94 12.16
N GLU A 108 -4.94 19.88 12.66
CA GLU A 108 -5.35 21.10 11.94
C GLU A 108 -5.98 20.85 10.55
N GLY A 109 -6.50 19.65 10.32
CA GLY A 109 -7.09 19.21 9.05
C GLY A 109 -6.07 18.83 7.99
N ARG A 110 -4.87 18.41 8.40
CA ARG A 110 -3.80 17.89 7.54
C ARG A 110 -3.31 16.55 8.05
N LEU A 111 -2.75 15.73 7.16
CA LEU A 111 -1.99 14.56 7.55
C LEU A 111 -0.77 15.02 8.36
N HIS A 112 -0.59 14.46 9.55
CA HIS A 112 0.50 14.84 10.46
C HIS A 112 1.71 13.95 10.18
N PHE A 113 2.50 14.33 9.18
CA PHE A 113 3.70 13.62 8.74
C PHE A 113 5.00 14.23 9.24
N GLY A 114 6.02 13.37 9.37
CA GLY A 114 7.42 13.75 9.26
C GLY A 114 7.80 14.14 7.82
N THR A 115 8.98 14.74 7.67
CA THR A 115 9.40 15.35 6.39
C THR A 115 9.42 14.40 5.19
N TRP A 116 9.71 13.12 5.42
CA TRP A 116 9.95 12.12 4.36
C TRP A 116 8.88 11.03 4.31
N GLU A 117 7.78 11.18 5.06
CA GLU A 117 6.72 10.18 5.04
C GLU A 117 5.81 10.41 3.83
N GLN A 118 5.68 9.38 2.99
CA GLN A 118 4.74 9.29 1.89
C GLN A 118 3.95 7.99 2.00
N ILE A 119 2.64 8.03 1.74
CA ILE A 119 1.77 6.84 1.70
C ILE A 119 1.82 6.24 0.30
N PHE A 120 2.02 4.93 0.22
CA PHE A 120 2.01 4.18 -1.03
C PHE A 120 0.90 3.14 -1.05
N TYR A 121 0.30 2.96 -2.22
CA TYR A 121 -0.35 1.71 -2.62
C TYR A 121 0.72 0.79 -3.23
N GLY A 122 0.96 -0.36 -2.60
CA GLY A 122 1.84 -1.39 -3.11
C GLY A 122 1.03 -2.49 -3.79
N GLU A 123 1.13 -2.56 -5.11
CA GLU A 123 0.55 -3.64 -5.90
C GLU A 123 1.54 -4.81 -5.99
N PHE A 124 1.06 -6.05 -5.86
CA PHE A 124 1.87 -7.26 -6.02
C PHE A 124 1.21 -8.32 -6.91
N ASP A 125 0.00 -8.08 -7.41
CA ASP A 125 -0.75 -8.96 -8.32
C ASP A 125 -1.59 -8.16 -9.35
N GLY A 126 -1.00 -7.07 -9.88
CA GLY A 126 -1.61 -6.22 -10.91
C GLY A 126 -1.69 -6.85 -12.30
#